data_AF-A0A2M8L4R6-F1
#
_entry.id   AF-A0A2M8L4R6-F1
#
_cell.length_a   1.000
_cell.length_b   1.000
_cell.length_c   1.000
_cell.angle_alpha   90.00
_cell.angle_beta   90.00
_cell.angle_gamma   90.00
#
_symmetry.space_group_name_H-M   'P 1'
#
loop_
_entity.id
_entity.type
_entity.pdbx_description
1 polymer ?
#
loop_
_entity_poly.entity_id
_entity_poly.type
_entity_poly.pdbx_seq_one_letter_code
_entity_poly.pdbx_strand_id
1 'polypeptide(L)' 'MKIQHTWIHTPDQNGVVERSHRTDEEEFYQETEIDYTDLEDINTKFKLWLEKYNTKKLHFSLNFLTPDEYLNKTRVPTI' A
#
# COMPACT_ATOMS: atom_id res chain seq x y z
N MET A 1 -11.41 -16.00 5.94
CA MET A 1 -10.30 -15.12 6.36
C MET A 1 -10.48 -14.78 7.84
N LYS A 2 -9.68 -15.35 8.75
CA LYS A 2 -9.64 -14.86 10.15
C LYS A 2 -8.76 -13.61 10.15
N ILE A 3 -9.38 -12.44 10.18
CA ILE A 3 -8.66 -11.17 10.35
C ILE A 3 -8.17 -11.17 11.80
N GLN A 4 -6.87 -11.35 12.02
CA GLN A 4 -6.26 -11.10 13.32
C GLN A 4 -6.40 -9.61 13.62
N HIS A 5 -7.27 -9.27 14.56
CA HIS A 5 -7.33 -7.93 15.12
C HIS A 5 -6.22 -7.80 16.16
N THR A 6 -5.23 -6.97 15.85
CA THR A 6 -4.28 -6.45 16.85
C THR A 6 -4.77 -5.08 17.26
N TRP A 7 -4.97 -4.87 18.56
CA TRP A 7 -5.27 -3.53 19.07
C TRP A 7 -3.99 -2.70 19.05
N ILE A 8 -3.93 -1.74 18.11
CA ILE A 8 -2.84 -0.79 17.98
C ILE A 8 -3.10 0.30 19.02
N HIS A 9 -2.32 0.32 20.10
CA HIS A 9 -2.51 1.24 21.21
C HIS A 9 -1.44 2.33 21.27
N THR A 10 -0.31 2.12 20.62
CA THR A 10 0.84 3.03 20.66
C THR A 10 1.41 3.26 19.25
N PRO A 11 1.96 4.46 18.95
CA PRO A 11 2.43 4.81 17.60
C PRO A 11 3.51 3.87 17.04
N ASP A 12 4.36 3.31 17.89
CA ASP A 12 5.42 2.37 17.53
C ASP A 12 4.87 1.06 16.94
N GLN A 13 3.64 0.67 17.28
CA GLN A 13 2.98 -0.51 16.72
C GLN A 13 2.46 -0.29 15.29
N ASN A 14 2.35 0.96 14.84
CA ASN A 14 1.79 1.30 13.52
C ASN A 14 2.85 1.57 12.44
N GLY A 15 4.15 1.36 12.73
CA GLY A 15 5.24 1.83 11.88
C GLY A 15 5.17 1.36 10.41
N VAL A 16 4.61 0.19 10.14
CA VAL A 16 4.43 -0.33 8.76
C VAL A 16 3.37 0.48 8.00
N VAL A 17 2.24 0.77 8.64
CA VAL A 17 1.15 1.56 8.04
C VAL A 17 1.62 3.00 7.82
N GLU A 18 2.27 3.60 8.83
CA GLU A 18 2.82 4.95 8.71
C GLU A 18 3.86 5.06 7.59
N ARG A 19 4.71 4.03 7.40
CA ARG A 19 5.66 4.01 6.27
C ARG A 19 4.96 3.86 4.92
N SER A 20 3.84 3.15 4.85
CA SER A 20 3.02 3.09 3.63
C SER A 20 2.43 4.46 3.30
N HIS A 21 1.74 5.10 4.26
CA HIS A 21 1.16 6.43 4.07
C HIS A 21 2.20 7.47 3.67
N ARG A 22 3.38 7.45 4.29
CA ARG A 22 4.48 8.34 3.91
C ARG A 22 4.95 8.11 2.48
N THR A 23 4.91 6.87 2.00
CA THR A 23 5.28 6.57 0.61
C THR A 23 4.25 7.10 -0.38
N ASP A 24 2.96 7.03 -0.04
CA ASP A 24 1.90 7.66 -0.84
C ASP A 24 2.06 9.19 -0.85
N GLU A 25 2.37 9.80 0.29
CA GLU A 25 2.65 11.23 0.39
C GLU A 25 3.85 11.65 -0.50
N GLU A 26 4.99 10.99 -0.32
CA GLU A 26 6.24 11.31 -1.04
C GLU A 26 6.13 11.03 -2.55
N GLU A 27 5.61 9.86 -2.96
CA GLU A 27 5.67 9.42 -4.36
C GLU A 27 4.38 9.70 -5.16
N PHE A 28 3.20 9.72 -4.53
CA PHE A 28 1.95 10.04 -5.23
C PHE A 28 1.61 11.52 -5.13
N TYR A 29 1.37 12.03 -3.93
CA TYR A 29 0.85 13.41 -3.77
C TYR A 29 1.88 14.50 -4.13
N GLN A 30 3.17 14.26 -3.89
CA GLN A 30 4.22 15.24 -4.14
C GLN A 30 4.88 15.13 -5.53
N GLU A 31 5.07 13.92 -6.04
CA GLU A 31 5.77 13.69 -7.32
C GLU A 31 4.84 13.51 -8.53
N THR A 32 3.59 13.10 -8.34
CA THR A 32 2.64 12.95 -9.45
C THR A 32 1.97 14.29 -9.76
N GLU A 33 1.95 14.68 -11.04
CA GLU A 33 1.15 15.81 -11.48
C GLU A 33 -0.34 15.47 -11.32
N ILE A 34 -1.01 16.11 -10.37
CA ILE A 34 -2.43 15.88 -10.03
C ILE A 34 -3.17 17.21 -10.17
N ASP A 35 -4.31 17.20 -10.86
CA ASP A 35 -5.23 18.34 -10.80
C ASP A 35 -6.11 18.20 -9.55
N TYR A 36 -5.78 18.97 -8.51
CA TYR A 36 -6.51 18.96 -7.25
C TYR A 36 -7.94 19.50 -7.33
N THR A 37 -8.33 20.09 -8.46
CA THR A 37 -9.70 20.58 -8.70
C THR A 37 -10.61 19.53 -9.35
N ASP A 38 -10.03 18.45 -9.91
CA ASP A 38 -10.75 17.37 -10.56
C ASP A 38 -10.64 16.05 -9.76
N LEU A 39 -11.71 15.73 -9.03
CA LEU A 39 -11.79 14.48 -8.27
C LEU A 39 -11.72 13.23 -9.15
N GLU A 40 -12.16 13.28 -10.41
CA GLU A 40 -12.11 12.13 -11.31
C GLU A 40 -10.68 11.85 -11.78
N ASP A 41 -9.90 12.89 -12.08
CA ASP A 41 -8.47 12.79 -12.38
C ASP A 41 -7.70 12.19 -11.19
N ILE A 42 -7.91 12.73 -9.97
CA ILE A 42 -7.28 12.21 -8.75
C ILE A 42 -7.57 10.73 -8.57
N ASN A 43 -8.84 10.32 -8.66
CA ASN A 43 -9.24 8.92 -8.48
C ASN A 43 -8.63 8.00 -9.54
N THR A 44 -8.58 8.47 -10.79
CA THR A 44 -7.99 7.70 -11.90
C THR A 44 -6.50 7.49 -11.68
N LYS A 45 -5.76 8.56 -11.34
CA LYS A 45 -4.32 8.49 -11.06
C LYS A 45 -4.02 7.67 -9.81
N PHE A 46 -4.82 7.82 -8.76
CA PHE A 46 -4.65 7.06 -7.53
C PHE A 46 -4.87 5.55 -7.76
N LYS A 47 -5.83 5.17 -8.61
CA LYS A 47 -6.04 3.78 -8.98
C LYS A 47 -4.83 3.18 -9.70
N LEU A 48 -4.25 3.93 -10.64
CA LEU A 48 -3.03 3.53 -11.35
C LEU A 48 -1.81 3.43 -10.40
N TRP A 49 -1.71 4.37 -9.47
CA TRP A 49 -0.70 4.35 -8.40
C TRP A 49 -0.80 3.09 -7.55
N LEU A 50 -2.00 2.78 -7.04
CA LEU A 50 -2.24 1.58 -6.24
C LEU A 50 -1.94 0.28 -7.02
N GLU A 51 -2.32 0.21 -8.30
CA GLU A 51 -1.99 -0.93 -9.15
C GLU A 51 -0.47 -1.10 -9.26
N LYS A 52 0.27 -0.03 -9.55
CA LYS A 52 1.73 -0.06 -9.63
C LYS A 52 2.37 -0.47 -8.30
N TYR A 53 1.90 0.11 -7.19
CA TYR A 53 2.42 -0.20 -5.85
C TYR A 53 2.22 -1.67 -5.50
N ASN A 54 1.02 -2.21 -5.71
CA ASN A 54 0.69 -3.59 -5.33
C ASN A 54 1.28 -4.67 -6.25
N THR A 55 1.47 -4.36 -7.55
CA THR A 55 1.82 -5.38 -8.56
C THR A 55 3.21 -5.22 -9.18
N LYS A 56 3.88 -4.07 -9.01
CA LYS A 56 5.18 -3.79 -9.67
C LYS A 56 6.28 -3.36 -8.71
N LYS A 57 5.93 -2.75 -7.56
CA LYS A 57 6.92 -2.28 -6.59
C LYS A 57 7.47 -3.45 -5.77
N LEU A 58 8.78 -3.66 -5.83
CA LEU A 58 9.45 -4.67 -5.00
C LEU A 58 9.79 -4.07 -3.64
N HIS A 59 9.50 -4.81 -2.57
CA HIS A 59 9.79 -4.36 -1.21
C HIS A 59 10.90 -5.20 -0.60
N PHE A 60 11.97 -4.53 -0.14
CA PHE A 60 13.09 -5.19 0.55
C PHE A 60 12.61 -6.01 1.76
N SER A 61 11.70 -5.44 2.56
CA SER A 61 11.11 -6.11 3.72
C SER A 61 10.25 -7.34 3.38
N LEU A 62 9.82 -7.47 2.12
CA LEU A 62 9.02 -8.60 1.62
C LEU A 62 9.89 -9.59 0.83
N ASN A 63 11.20 -9.62 1.06
CA ASN A 63 12.16 -10.44 0.29
C ASN A 63 12.12 -10.15 -1.21
N PHE A 64 12.01 -8.87 -1.59
CA PHE A 64 11.90 -8.41 -2.97
C PHE A 64 10.69 -8.99 -3.72
N LEU A 65 9.61 -9.28 -3.00
CA LEU A 65 8.30 -9.54 -3.59
C LEU A 65 7.50 -8.25 -3.67
N THR A 66 6.55 -8.21 -4.60
CA THR A 66 5.48 -7.22 -4.60
C THR A 66 4.47 -7.52 -3.47
N PRO A 67 3.69 -6.52 -3.02
CA PRO A 67 2.65 -6.75 -2.02
C PRO A 67 1.68 -7.88 -2.40
N ASP A 68 1.25 -7.93 -3.67
CA ASP A 68 0.35 -8.98 -4.15
C ASP A 68 1.00 -10.36 -4.18
N GLU A 69 2.25 -10.47 -4.62
CA GLU A 69 3.00 -11.74 -4.59
C GLU A 69 3.17 -12.25 -3.16
N TYR A 70 3.54 -11.36 -2.24
CA TYR A 70 3.68 -11.70 -0.83
C TYR A 70 2.36 -12.15 -0.22
N LEU A 71 1.26 -11.44 -0.51
CA LEU A 71 -0.07 -11.81 -0.05
C LEU A 71 -0.49 -13.17 -0.62
N ASN A 72 -0.27 -13.43 -1.91
CA ASN A 72 -0.58 -14.71 -2.54
C ASN A 72 0.25 -15.86 -1.96
N LYS A 73 1.52 -15.62 -1.63
CA LYS A 73 2.39 -16.60 -0.98
C LYS A 73 1.97 -16.90 0.47
N THR A 74 1.52 -15.89 1.21
CA THR A 74 1.17 -16.02 2.63
C THR A 74 -0.27 -16.47 2.88
N ARG A 75 -1.14 -16.38 1.85
CA ARG A 75 -2.49 -16.94 1.89
C ARG A 75 -2.42 -18.45 2.13
N VAL A 76 -2.78 -18.87 3.34
CA VAL A 76 -3.00 -20.29 3.64
C VAL A 76 -4.31 -20.73 2.96
N PRO A 77 -4.34 -21.84 2.21
CA PRO A 77 -5.60 -22.36 1.69
C PRO A 77 -6.52 -22.64 2.87
N THR A 78 -7.66 -21.95 2.91
CA THR A 78 -8.68 -22.20 3.92
C THR A 78 -9.39 -23.50 3.52
N ILE A 79 -9.25 -24.54 4.35
CA ILE A 79 -10.06 -25.77 4.26
C ILE A 79 -11.49 -25.46 4.68
#